data_AF-A0AAW2V6U7-F1
#
_entry.id   AF-A0AAW2V6U7-F1
#
_cell.length_a   1.000
_cell.length_b   1.000
_cell.length_c   1.000
_cell.angle_alpha   90.00
_cell.angle_beta   90.00
_cell.angle_gamma   90.00
#
_symmetry.space_group_name_H-M   'P 1'
#
loop_
_entity.id
_entity.type
_entity.pdbx_description
1 polymer ?
#
loop_
_entity_poly.entity_id
_entity_poly.type
_entity_poly.pdbx_seq_one_letter_code
_entity_poly.pdbx_strand_id
1 'polypeptide(L)'
;MVQINLFECGGVAIGVCMSHLVADASSLVEFMNAWAATCRGENPKSAPEFGVMARYFPAQDLSDSNISPSLLMGNDKLVTKRFVFNKEKLAALKQAAATGDGSDVKDPTRVEAVSAPLVYLGGLEQEQAHILRTPSAMDASCVQQN
;
A
#
# COMPACT_ATOMS: atom_id res chain seq x y z
N MET A 1 3.19 -11.73 -13.42
CA MET A 1 4.28 -12.66 -13.04
C MET A 1 4.09 -13.08 -11.59
N VAL A 2 4.30 -14.35 -11.26
CA VAL A 2 4.28 -14.85 -9.88
C VAL A 2 5.63 -15.51 -9.60
N GLN A 3 6.23 -15.19 -8.47
CA GLN A 3 7.51 -15.75 -8.01
C GLN A 3 7.31 -16.33 -6.61
N ILE A 4 7.86 -17.52 -6.38
CA ILE A 4 7.87 -18.19 -5.08
C ILE A 4 9.33 -18.35 -4.67
N ASN A 5 9.68 -17.82 -3.49
CA ASN A 5 11.01 -17.95 -2.91
C ASN A 5 10.90 -18.79 -1.64
N LEU A 6 11.70 -19.86 -1.58
CA LEU A 6 11.83 -20.73 -0.42
C LEU A 6 13.12 -20.38 0.31
N PHE A 7 13.03 -20.16 1.62
CA PHE A 7 14.19 -19.85 2.45
C PHE A 7 14.65 -21.11 3.18
N GLU A 8 15.95 -21.22 3.45
CA GLU A 8 16.52 -22.35 4.20
C GLU A 8 15.90 -22.52 5.58
N CYS A 9 15.42 -21.42 6.18
CA CYS A 9 14.67 -21.43 7.45
C CYS A 9 13.27 -22.06 7.36
N GLY A 10 12.87 -22.56 6.19
CA GLY A 10 11.53 -23.10 5.90
C GLY A 10 10.48 -22.04 5.61
N GLY A 11 10.85 -20.76 5.62
CA GLY A 11 9.98 -19.65 5.24
C GLY A 11 9.67 -19.64 3.75
N VAL A 12 8.53 -19.04 3.38
CA VAL A 12 8.11 -18.87 1.97
C VAL A 12 7.70 -17.42 1.74
N ALA A 13 8.25 -16.80 0.68
CA ALA A 13 7.76 -15.51 0.18
C ALA A 13 7.18 -15.66 -1.22
N ILE A 14 6.00 -15.07 -1.43
CA ILE A 14 5.32 -15.05 -2.72
C ILE A 14 5.30 -13.61 -3.23
N GLY A 15 5.92 -13.38 -4.37
CA GLY A 15 5.90 -12.10 -5.08
C GLY A 15 4.92 -12.16 -6.25
N VAL A 16 4.03 -11.16 -6.35
CA VAL A 16 3.09 -11.04 -7.47
C VAL A 16 3.27 -9.68 -8.12
N CYS A 17 3.48 -9.70 -9.44
CA CYS A 17 3.55 -8.51 -10.28
C CYS A 17 2.37 -8.52 -11.26
N MET A 18 1.55 -7.48 -11.18
CA MET A 18 0.33 -7.28 -11.96
C MET A 18 0.37 -5.89 -12.58
N SER A 19 -0.11 -5.77 -13.82
CA SER A 19 -0.23 -4.47 -14.49
C SER A 19 -1.28 -3.62 -13.79
N HIS A 20 -0.88 -2.42 -13.34
CA HIS A 20 -1.79 -1.45 -12.72
C HIS A 20 -2.83 -0.91 -13.73
N LEU A 21 -2.63 -1.11 -15.04
CA LEU A 21 -3.64 -0.82 -16.08
C LEU A 21 -4.80 -1.82 -16.05
N VAL A 22 -4.56 -3.03 -15.57
CA VAL A 22 -5.54 -4.13 -15.61
C VAL A 22 -6.33 -4.20 -14.32
N ALA A 23 -5.71 -3.89 -13.19
CA ALA A 23 -6.33 -4.07 -11.88
C ALA A 23 -5.68 -3.16 -10.83
N ASP A 24 -6.49 -2.74 -9.86
CA ASP A 24 -6.07 -1.97 -8.70
C ASP A 24 -5.65 -2.86 -7.52
N ALA A 25 -5.27 -2.24 -6.40
CA ALA A 25 -4.87 -2.96 -5.20
C ALA A 25 -6.00 -3.84 -4.62
N SER A 26 -7.26 -3.38 -4.68
CA SER A 26 -8.42 -4.15 -4.21
C SER A 26 -8.61 -5.43 -5.02
N SER A 27 -8.52 -5.31 -6.35
CA SER A 27 -8.61 -6.43 -7.29
C SER A 27 -7.46 -7.42 -7.09
N LEU A 28 -6.24 -6.94 -6.81
CA LEU A 28 -5.10 -7.80 -6.48
C LEU A 28 -5.36 -8.61 -5.20
N VAL A 29 -5.87 -7.96 -4.14
CA VAL A 29 -6.19 -8.63 -2.87
C VAL A 29 -7.26 -9.69 -3.07
N GLU A 30 -8.30 -9.40 -3.85
CA GLU A 30 -9.35 -10.38 -4.12
C GLU A 30 -8.84 -11.57 -4.94
N PHE A 31 -7.98 -11.33 -5.92
CA PHE A 31 -7.28 -12.39 -6.64
C PHE A 31 -6.45 -13.27 -5.69
N MET A 32 -5.68 -12.66 -4.77
CA MET A 32 -4.89 -13.40 -3.78
C MET A 32 -5.76 -14.23 -2.83
N ASN A 33 -6.90 -13.68 -2.40
CA ASN A 33 -7.87 -14.40 -1.56
C ASN A 33 -8.48 -15.59 -2.29
N ALA A 34 -8.91 -15.40 -3.54
CA ALA A 34 -9.44 -16.46 -4.39
C ALA A 34 -8.41 -17.55 -4.68
N TRP A 35 -7.16 -17.16 -4.97
CA TRP A 35 -6.05 -18.09 -5.17
C TRP A 35 -5.79 -18.92 -3.91
N ALA A 36 -5.74 -18.27 -2.74
CA ALA A 36 -5.54 -18.95 -1.47
C ALA A 36 -6.71 -19.90 -1.12
N ALA A 37 -7.96 -19.50 -1.36
CA ALA A 37 -9.13 -20.36 -1.18
C ALA A 37 -9.07 -21.60 -2.08
N THR A 38 -8.75 -21.40 -3.36
CA THR A 38 -8.60 -22.49 -4.33
C THR A 38 -7.53 -23.49 -3.90
N CYS A 39 -6.38 -23.02 -3.41
CA CYS A 39 -5.32 -23.90 -2.88
C CYS A 39 -5.76 -24.70 -1.64
N ARG A 40 -6.74 -24.21 -0.87
CA ARG A 40 -7.33 -24.93 0.27
C ARG A 40 -8.47 -25.87 -0.13
N GLY A 41 -8.85 -25.91 -1.41
CA GLY A 41 -10.02 -26.66 -1.88
C GLY A 41 -11.35 -25.98 -1.53
N GLU A 42 -11.32 -24.70 -1.18
CA GLU A 42 -12.51 -23.88 -0.95
C GLU A 42 -12.97 -23.24 -2.27
N ASN A 43 -14.26 -22.91 -2.35
CA ASN A 43 -14.78 -22.10 -3.44
C ASN A 43 -14.46 -20.62 -3.18
N PRO A 44 -13.87 -19.88 -4.13
CA PRO A 44 -13.71 -18.43 -4.03
C PRO A 44 -15.04 -17.73 -3.76
N LYS A 45 -15.02 -16.71 -2.90
CA LYS A 45 -16.22 -15.98 -2.48
C LYS A 45 -16.78 -15.05 -3.54
N SER A 46 -15.93 -14.59 -4.47
CA SER A 46 -16.32 -13.73 -5.57
C SER A 46 -15.62 -14.17 -6.85
N ALA A 47 -16.28 -13.92 -7.99
CA ALA A 47 -15.71 -14.10 -9.31
C ALA A 47 -15.38 -12.72 -9.91
N PRO A 48 -14.27 -12.58 -10.64
CA PRO A 48 -13.96 -11.32 -11.31
C PRO A 48 -15.00 -11.04 -12.39
N GLU A 49 -15.53 -9.82 -12.40
CA GLU A 49 -16.48 -9.37 -13.42
C GLU A 49 -15.76 -8.46 -14.42
N PHE A 50 -15.66 -8.92 -15.67
CA PHE A 50 -15.01 -8.17 -16.75
C PHE A 50 -16.05 -7.47 -17.62
N GLY A 51 -15.73 -6.28 -18.12
CA GLY A 51 -16.58 -5.55 -19.09
C GLY A 51 -17.67 -4.68 -18.46
N VAL A 52 -17.87 -4.73 -17.15
CA VAL A 52 -18.78 -3.84 -16.40
C VAL A 52 -18.34 -2.38 -16.49
N MET A 53 -17.03 -2.16 -16.42
CA MET A 53 -16.46 -0.81 -16.45
C MET A 53 -16.77 -0.11 -17.77
N ALA A 54 -16.78 -0.81 -18.91
CA ALA A 54 -17.15 -0.21 -20.20
C ALA A 54 -18.63 0.24 -20.24
N ARG A 55 -19.49 -0.32 -19.39
CA ARG A 55 -20.91 0.09 -19.26
C ARG A 55 -21.07 1.35 -18.43
N TYR A 56 -20.30 1.49 -17.34
CA TYR A 56 -20.40 2.64 -16.42
C TYR A 56 -19.46 3.79 -16.79
N PHE A 57 -18.35 3.48 -17.47
CA PHE A 57 -17.29 4.41 -17.86
C PHE A 57 -17.01 4.24 -19.35
N PRO A 58 -17.83 4.88 -20.22
CA PRO A 58 -17.62 4.83 -21.66
C PRO A 58 -16.24 5.40 -22.03
N ALA A 59 -15.63 4.85 -23.07
CA ALA A 59 -14.33 5.30 -23.54
C ALA A 59 -14.38 6.79 -23.90
N GLN A 60 -13.45 7.56 -23.33
CA GLN A 60 -13.27 8.97 -23.66
C GLN A 60 -12.03 9.12 -24.54
N ASP A 61 -12.08 10.09 -25.46
CA ASP A 61 -10.89 10.50 -26.20
C ASP A 61 -9.98 11.31 -25.27
N LEU A 62 -8.79 10.77 -25.01
CA LEU A 62 -7.77 11.37 -24.15
C LEU A 62 -6.59 11.92 -24.95
N SER A 63 -6.72 12.04 -26.28
CA SER A 63 -5.67 12.57 -27.15
C SER A 63 -5.21 13.99 -26.79
N ASP A 64 -6.09 14.80 -26.18
CA ASP A 64 -5.78 16.14 -25.66
C ASP A 64 -5.18 16.15 -24.24
N SER A 65 -5.04 14.99 -23.59
CA SER A 65 -4.49 14.91 -22.24
C SER A 65 -2.96 14.85 -22.25
N ASN A 66 -2.31 15.80 -21.57
CA ASN A 66 -0.84 15.82 -21.40
C ASN A 66 -0.33 14.76 -20.40
N ILE A 67 -1.06 13.66 -20.19
CA ILE A 67 -0.71 12.63 -19.22
C ILE A 67 0.27 11.66 -19.88
N SER A 68 1.56 11.95 -19.77
CA SER A 68 2.59 10.98 -20.17
C SER A 68 2.72 9.88 -19.12
N PRO A 69 2.58 8.58 -19.46
CA PRO A 69 2.84 7.47 -18.56
C PRO A 69 4.28 7.43 -18.04
N SER A 70 5.22 8.09 -18.74
CA SER A 70 6.64 8.12 -18.38
C SER A 70 6.97 9.04 -17.19
N LEU A 71 6.07 9.93 -16.79
CA LEU A 71 6.29 10.87 -15.66
C LEU A 71 6.46 10.16 -14.30
N LEU A 72 6.20 8.85 -14.21
CA LEU A 72 6.20 8.09 -12.97
C LEU A 72 7.37 7.09 -12.84
N MET A 73 8.20 6.93 -13.87
CA MET A 73 9.40 6.09 -13.81
C MET A 73 10.65 6.98 -13.81
N GLY A 74 10.93 7.58 -12.67
CA GLY A 74 12.26 8.13 -12.40
C GLY A 74 13.27 6.99 -12.28
N ASN A 75 14.46 7.15 -12.86
CA ASN A 75 15.59 6.23 -12.68
C ASN A 75 16.30 6.47 -11.33
N ASP A 76 15.69 7.23 -10.44
CA ASP A 76 16.27 7.59 -9.16
C ASP A 76 16.35 6.38 -8.25
N LYS A 77 17.41 6.33 -7.45
CA LYS A 77 17.57 5.29 -6.44
C LYS A 77 16.53 5.47 -5.35
N LEU A 78 15.48 4.66 -5.39
CA LEU A 78 14.46 4.63 -4.35
C LEU A 78 14.92 3.79 -3.15
N VAL A 79 14.72 4.31 -1.95
CA VAL A 79 14.93 3.59 -0.69
C VAL A 79 13.59 3.41 0.01
N THR A 80 13.15 2.17 0.18
CA THR A 80 11.93 1.86 0.93
C THR A 80 12.23 1.78 2.42
N LYS A 81 11.49 2.53 3.24
CA LYS A 81 11.53 2.44 4.71
C LYS A 81 10.15 2.06 5.23
N ARG A 82 10.11 1.24 6.28
CA ARG A 82 8.87 0.81 6.94
C ARG A 82 8.69 1.53 8.27
N PHE A 83 7.58 2.25 8.41
CA PHE A 83 7.16 2.89 9.66
C PHE A 83 5.98 2.12 10.25
N VAL A 84 6.05 1.80 11.54
CA VAL A 84 5.00 1.02 12.24
C VAL A 84 4.34 1.89 13.29
N PHE A 85 3.01 2.03 13.19
CA PHE A 85 2.18 2.78 14.11
C PHE A 85 1.38 1.79 14.97
N ASN A 86 1.74 1.70 16.24
CA ASN A 86 0.98 0.92 17.22
C ASN A 86 -0.31 1.65 17.62
N LYS A 87 -1.12 0.99 18.46
CA LYS A 87 -2.43 1.51 18.89
C LYS A 87 -2.31 2.85 19.60
N GLU A 88 -1.28 3.02 20.44
CA GLU A 88 -1.04 4.22 21.23
C GLU A 88 -0.66 5.41 20.32
N LYS A 89 0.29 5.22 19.41
CA LYS A 89 0.70 6.28 18.45
C LYS A 89 -0.46 6.66 17.52
N LEU A 90 -1.26 5.69 17.09
CA LEU A 90 -2.42 5.95 16.26
C LEU A 90 -3.50 6.74 16.99
N ALA A 91 -3.75 6.44 18.28
CA ALA A 91 -4.68 7.21 19.10
C ALA A 91 -4.21 8.65 19.27
N ALA A 92 -2.91 8.85 19.51
CA ALA A 92 -2.30 10.18 19.58
C ALA A 92 -2.45 10.95 18.25
N LEU A 93 -2.22 10.31 17.11
CA LEU A 93 -2.42 10.92 15.79
C LEU A 93 -3.88 11.31 15.53
N LYS A 94 -4.83 10.44 15.87
CA LYS A 94 -6.27 10.75 15.77
C LYS A 94 -6.64 11.95 16.63
N GLN A 95 -6.16 11.98 17.87
CA GLN A 95 -6.43 13.09 18.78
C GLN A 95 -5.85 14.40 18.24
N ALA A 96 -4.58 14.39 17.81
CA ALA A 96 -3.92 15.57 17.25
C ALA A 96 -4.65 16.11 16.01
N ALA A 97 -5.13 15.22 15.13
CA ALA A 97 -5.90 15.60 13.96
C ALA A 97 -7.29 16.20 14.31
N ALA A 98 -7.90 15.78 15.41
CA ALA A 98 -9.20 16.29 15.86
C ALA A 98 -9.12 17.61 16.65
N THR A 99 -7.93 17.98 17.13
CA THR A 99 -7.72 19.19 17.96
C THR A 99 -6.84 20.24 17.31
N GLY A 100 -6.48 20.07 16.03
CA GLY A 100 -5.64 21.03 15.31
C GLY A 100 -6.37 22.35 15.03
N ASP A 101 -5.63 23.45 15.00
CA ASP A 101 -6.18 24.77 14.66
C ASP A 101 -6.82 24.73 13.26
N GLY A 102 -8.11 25.05 13.19
CA GLY A 102 -8.89 24.98 11.95
C GLY A 102 -9.45 23.59 11.58
N SER A 103 -9.36 22.59 12.47
CA SER A 103 -9.93 21.26 12.21
C SER A 103 -11.45 21.23 12.40
N ASP A 104 -12.16 20.80 11.36
CA ASP A 104 -13.61 20.48 11.41
C ASP A 104 -13.85 18.95 11.50
N VAL A 105 -12.76 18.17 11.51
CA VAL A 105 -12.80 16.69 11.49
C VAL A 105 -12.83 16.15 12.92
N LYS A 106 -14.03 15.81 13.41
CA LYS A 106 -14.25 15.40 14.81
C LYS A 106 -13.84 13.95 15.13
N ASP A 107 -13.82 13.06 14.14
CA ASP A 107 -13.35 11.67 14.30
C ASP A 107 -12.62 11.19 13.03
N PRO A 108 -11.32 11.50 12.91
CA PRO A 108 -10.55 11.08 11.75
C PRO A 108 -10.40 9.55 11.72
N THR A 109 -10.55 8.97 10.54
CA THR A 109 -10.26 7.55 10.29
C THR A 109 -8.78 7.24 10.51
N ARG A 110 -8.45 5.96 10.66
CA ARG A 110 -7.04 5.52 10.78
C ARG A 110 -6.21 5.90 9.55
N VAL A 111 -6.83 5.93 8.37
CA VAL A 111 -6.18 6.27 7.11
C VAL A 111 -5.85 7.76 7.10
N GLU A 112 -6.81 8.63 7.40
CA GLU A 112 -6.61 10.08 7.46
C GLU A 112 -5.54 10.47 8.49
N ALA A 113 -5.60 9.87 9.69
CA ALA A 113 -4.65 10.15 10.77
C ALA A 113 -3.20 9.76 10.41
N VAL A 114 -2.99 8.77 9.53
CA VAL A 114 -1.65 8.28 9.13
C VAL A 114 -1.19 8.90 7.82
N SER A 115 -2.08 9.17 6.87
CA SER A 115 -1.71 9.72 5.56
C SER A 115 -1.26 11.17 5.67
N ALA A 116 -1.93 12.00 6.48
CA ALA A 116 -1.59 13.40 6.66
C ALA A 116 -0.11 13.63 7.07
N PRO A 117 0.41 12.99 8.14
CA PRO A 117 1.81 13.15 8.52
C PRO A 117 2.78 12.54 7.50
N LEU A 118 2.42 11.46 6.80
CA LEU A 118 3.30 10.87 5.78
C LEU A 118 3.46 11.77 4.56
N VAL A 119 2.37 12.41 4.10
CA VAL A 119 2.40 13.37 2.99
C VAL A 119 3.18 14.61 3.40
N TYR A 120 2.99 15.11 4.61
CA TYR A 120 3.70 16.29 5.12
C TYR A 120 5.20 16.02 5.31
N LEU A 121 5.57 14.86 5.84
CA LEU A 121 6.98 14.45 6.02
C LEU A 121 7.66 14.10 4.68
N GLY A 122 6.91 13.76 3.64
CA GLY A 122 7.44 13.60 2.29
C GLY A 122 8.01 14.90 1.70
N GLY A 123 7.70 16.06 2.30
CA GLY A 123 8.14 17.38 1.87
C GLY A 123 9.21 18.07 2.73
N LEU A 124 9.63 17.50 3.87
CA LEU A 124 10.59 18.15 4.78
C LEU A 124 11.74 17.21 5.20
N GLU A 125 12.96 17.70 5.06
CA GLU A 125 14.18 17.05 5.54
C GLU A 125 14.08 16.77 7.06
N GLN A 126 13.99 15.48 7.39
CA GLN A 126 14.42 14.72 8.60
C GLN A 126 14.24 15.28 10.04
N GLU A 127 13.89 16.53 10.31
CA GLU A 127 14.06 17.07 11.67
C GLU A 127 12.93 16.71 12.65
N GLN A 128 11.75 16.27 12.16
CA GLN A 128 10.67 15.78 13.05
C GLN A 128 10.64 14.25 13.24
N ALA A 129 11.70 13.54 12.85
CA ALA A 129 11.80 12.07 12.97
C ALA A 129 11.82 11.53 14.41
N HIS A 130 11.79 12.39 15.44
CA HIS A 130 11.87 11.96 16.85
C HIS A 130 10.64 11.15 17.30
N ILE A 131 9.45 11.46 16.78
CA ILE A 131 8.20 10.78 17.18
C ILE A 131 8.04 9.40 16.50
N LEU A 132 8.68 9.19 15.34
CA LEU A 132 8.51 7.99 14.50
C LEU A 132 9.64 6.96 14.63
N ARG A 133 10.74 7.28 15.31
CA ARG A 133 11.86 6.36 15.50
C ARG A 133 11.60 5.40 16.65
N THR A 134 10.96 4.28 16.34
CA THR A 134 11.24 3.02 17.04
C THR A 134 11.53 1.96 15.98
N PRO A 135 12.75 1.41 15.91
CA PRO A 135 13.00 0.23 15.11
C PRO A 135 12.18 -0.91 15.73
N SER A 136 11.10 -1.32 15.08
CA SER A 136 10.61 -2.69 15.28
C SER A 136 11.59 -3.57 14.54
N ALA A 137 12.46 -4.24 15.30
CA ALA A 137 13.23 -5.36 14.81
C ALA A 137 12.24 -6.39 14.23
N MET A 138 12.22 -6.52 12.90
CA MET A 138 12.04 -7.83 12.34
C MET A 138 13.32 -8.59 12.69
N ASP A 139 13.17 -9.79 13.25
CA ASP A 139 14.27 -10.73 13.41
C ASP A 139 14.95 -10.88 12.04
N ALA A 140 16.12 -10.25 11.89
CA ALA A 140 16.87 -10.18 10.64
C ALA A 140 17.58 -11.51 10.32
N SER A 141 17.33 -12.55 11.11
CA SER A 141 18.01 -13.84 11.03
C SER A 141 17.76 -14.61 9.73
N CYS A 142 16.70 -14.31 8.97
CA CYS A 142 16.42 -15.03 7.70
C CYS A 142 16.62 -14.19 6.42
N VAL A 143 17.10 -12.94 6.49
CA VAL A 143 17.24 -12.06 5.29
C VAL A 143 18.71 -11.73 4.92
N GLN A 144 19.70 -12.13 5.73
CA GLN A 144 21.10 -11.72 5.55
C GLN A 144 22.07 -12.77 4.96
N GLN A 145 21.59 -13.75 4.20
CA GLN A 145 22.47 -14.65 3.44
C GLN A 145 22.14 -14.66 1.95
N ASN A 146 22.56 -13.59 1.26
CA ASN A 146 23.36 -13.61 0.02
C ASN A 146 23.55 -12.19 -0.52
#